data_AF-A0AB35UD94-F1
#
_entry.id   AF-A0AB35UD94-F1
#
_cell.length_a   1.000
_cell.length_b   1.000
_cell.length_c   1.000
_cell.angle_alpha   90.00
_cell.angle_beta   90.00
_cell.angle_gamma   90.00
#
_symmetry.space_group_name_H-M   'P 1'
#
loop_
_entity.id
_entity.type
_entity.pdbx_description
1 polymer ?
#
loop_
_entity_poly.entity_id
_entity_poly.type
_entity_poly.pdbx_seq_one_letter_code
_entity_poly.pdbx_strand_id
1 'polypeptide(L)'
;MRLILSERDDIAACVRDARARLGADDSLVVVIRESSDSLFAAQARASIAPLAIEAAPVTRINAVLSHNGARAADVEAAISYLETALSTTGQILEIR
;
A
#
# COMPACT_ATOMS: atom_id res chain seq x y z
N MET A 1 8.42 -5.59 -0.73
CA MET A 1 8.73 -4.62 0.36
C MET A 1 7.44 -4.07 0.90
N ARG A 2 7.33 -3.92 2.21
CA ARG A 2 6.16 -3.37 2.89
C ARG A 2 6.43 -1.96 3.44
N LEU A 3 5.45 -1.07 3.33
CA LEU A 3 5.42 0.25 3.94
C LEU A 3 4.18 0.35 4.82
N ILE A 4 4.36 0.53 6.13
CA ILE A 4 3.24 0.73 7.06
C ILE A 4 3.11 2.24 7.27
N LEU A 5 1.94 2.80 6.99
CA LEU A 5 1.68 4.22 7.19
C LEU A 5 1.20 4.50 8.61
N SER A 6 1.65 5.62 9.15
CA SER A 6 1.14 6.28 10.36
C SER A 6 0.08 7.32 9.97
N GLU A 7 -0.85 7.65 10.88
CA GLU A 7 -2.03 8.52 10.63
C GLU A 7 -1.71 9.99 10.22
N ARG A 8 -0.44 10.33 9.98
CA ARG A 8 0.03 11.68 9.59
C ARG A 8 1.08 11.66 8.48
N ASP A 9 1.37 10.50 7.93
CA ASP A 9 2.39 10.36 6.90
C ASP A 9 1.93 11.00 5.59
N ASP A 10 2.81 11.75 4.93
CA ASP A 10 2.60 12.09 3.52
C ASP A 10 2.84 10.83 2.69
N ILE A 11 1.75 10.17 2.31
CA ILE A 11 1.78 8.91 1.56
C ILE A 11 2.64 9.01 0.30
N ALA A 12 2.57 10.13 -0.43
CA ALA A 12 3.32 10.28 -1.68
C ALA A 12 4.83 10.40 -1.38
N ALA A 13 5.20 11.17 -0.36
CA ALA A 13 6.59 11.27 0.07
C ALA A 13 7.13 9.92 0.56
N CYS A 14 6.39 9.22 1.41
CA CYS A 14 6.77 7.90 1.94
C CYS A 14 6.91 6.86 0.81
N VAL A 15 5.99 6.83 -0.15
CA VAL A 15 6.06 5.91 -1.29
C VAL A 15 7.26 6.23 -2.18
N ARG A 16 7.54 7.50 -2.47
CA ARG A 16 8.70 7.89 -3.31
C ARG A 16 10.03 7.56 -2.65
N ASP A 17 10.16 7.84 -1.36
CA ASP A 17 11.36 7.50 -0.59
C ASP A 17 11.54 5.98 -0.50
N ALA A 18 10.48 5.23 -0.23
CA ALA A 18 10.50 3.77 -0.24
C ALA A 18 10.94 3.22 -1.63
N ARG A 19 10.39 3.77 -2.73
CA ARG A 19 10.79 3.40 -4.11
C ARG A 19 12.25 3.68 -4.40
N ALA A 20 12.81 4.79 -3.91
CA ALA A 20 14.22 5.11 -4.12
C ALA A 20 15.17 4.07 -3.47
N ARG A 21 14.67 3.29 -2.50
CA ARG A 21 15.40 2.22 -1.81
C ARG A 21 15.14 0.83 -2.39
N LEU A 22 14.22 0.71 -3.35
CA LEU A 22 13.91 -0.55 -4.04
C LEU A 22 14.84 -0.80 -5.21
N GLY A 23 15.03 -2.08 -5.55
CA GLY A 23 15.65 -2.49 -6.81
C GLY A 23 14.68 -2.38 -7.99
N ALA A 24 15.18 -2.65 -9.20
CA ALA A 24 14.31 -2.76 -10.37
C ALA A 24 13.34 -3.95 -10.23
N ASP A 25 12.11 -3.79 -10.74
CA ASP A 25 11.02 -4.79 -10.73
C ASP A 25 10.45 -5.18 -9.36
N ASP A 26 10.77 -4.42 -8.32
CA ASP A 26 10.27 -4.68 -6.97
C ASP A 26 8.78 -4.31 -6.80
N SER A 27 8.14 -4.99 -5.84
CA SER A 27 6.78 -4.68 -5.38
C SER A 27 6.81 -3.91 -4.06
N LEU A 28 6.02 -2.84 -4.01
CA LEU A 28 5.71 -2.08 -2.81
C LEU A 28 4.27 -2.33 -2.38
N VAL A 29 4.09 -2.89 -1.18
CA VAL A 29 2.78 -3.02 -0.54
C VAL A 29 2.63 -2.00 0.57
N VAL A 30 1.65 -1.12 0.43
CA VAL A 30 1.31 -0.09 1.42
C VAL A 30 0.25 -0.64 2.36
N VAL A 31 0.53 -0.69 3.66
CA VAL A 31 -0.44 -1.09 4.68
C VAL A 31 -1.06 0.16 5.27
N ILE A 32 -2.35 0.36 4.98
CA ILE A 32 -3.18 1.42 5.53
C ILE A 32 -3.96 0.79 6.68
N ARG A 33 -3.68 1.22 7.91
CA ARG A 33 -4.51 0.85 9.05
C ARG A 33 -5.74 1.75 9.08
N GLU A 34 -6.86 1.19 9.51
CA GLU A 34 -8.02 2.03 9.83
C GLU A 34 -7.59 3.09 10.84
N SER A 35 -7.83 4.34 10.46
CA SER A 35 -7.44 5.53 11.19
C SER A 35 -8.69 6.14 11.82
N SER A 36 -8.53 6.74 13.00
CA SER A 36 -9.57 7.61 13.57
C SER A 36 -9.80 8.87 12.71
N ASP A 37 -8.82 9.23 11.89
CA ASP A 37 -8.91 10.29 10.88
C ASP A 37 -9.40 9.73 9.53
N SER A 38 -10.71 9.88 9.32
CA SER A 38 -11.37 9.45 8.08
C SER A 38 -10.87 10.16 6.82
N LEU A 39 -10.40 11.41 6.94
CA LEU A 39 -9.87 12.16 5.79
C LEU A 39 -8.51 11.59 5.38
N PHE A 40 -7.63 11.34 6.36
CA PHE A 40 -6.35 10.69 6.11
C PHE A 40 -6.53 9.34 5.39
N ALA A 41 -7.45 8.50 5.88
CA ALA A 41 -7.72 7.20 5.27
C ALA A 41 -8.23 7.33 3.82
N ALA A 42 -9.13 8.29 3.56
CA ALA A 42 -9.64 8.55 2.21
C ALA A 42 -8.56 9.07 1.27
N GLN A 43 -7.69 9.97 1.74
CA GLN A 43 -6.56 10.49 0.98
C GLN A 43 -5.56 9.38 0.66
N ALA A 44 -5.16 8.59 1.66
CA ALA A 44 -4.27 7.45 1.49
C ALA A 44 -4.81 6.48 0.43
N ARG A 45 -6.10 6.14 0.50
CA ARG A 45 -6.78 5.29 -0.50
C ARG A 45 -6.74 5.91 -1.90
N ALA A 46 -7.08 7.19 -2.02
CA ALA A 46 -7.13 7.90 -3.29
C ALA A 46 -5.75 8.02 -3.95
N SER A 47 -4.66 8.07 -3.17
CA SER A 47 -3.29 8.20 -3.67
C SER A 47 -2.72 6.92 -4.29
N ILE A 48 -3.23 5.72 -3.94
CA ILE A 48 -2.63 4.45 -4.41
C ILE A 48 -2.64 4.34 -5.94
N ALA A 49 -3.79 4.55 -6.58
CA ALA A 49 -3.89 4.39 -8.03
C ALA A 49 -3.03 5.41 -8.83
N PRO A 50 -3.04 6.72 -8.51
CA PRO A 50 -2.12 7.67 -9.14
C PRO A 50 -0.64 7.33 -8.94
N LEU A 51 -0.24 6.94 -7.72
CA LEU A 51 1.16 6.57 -7.44
C LEU A 51 1.57 5.30 -8.21
N ALA A 52 0.66 4.34 -8.35
CA ALA A 52 0.89 3.14 -9.16
C ALA A 52 1.07 3.46 -10.64
N ILE A 53 0.30 4.42 -11.19
CA ILE A 53 0.46 4.92 -12.56
C ILE A 53 1.82 5.62 -12.72
N GLU A 54 2.18 6.50 -11.78
CA GLU A 54 3.48 7.21 -11.77
C GLU A 54 4.67 6.23 -11.74
N ALA A 55 4.52 5.09 -11.07
CA ALA A 55 5.59 4.12 -10.86
C ALA A 55 5.67 3.01 -11.92
N ALA A 56 4.63 2.83 -12.71
CA ALA A 56 4.59 1.79 -13.74
C ALA A 56 5.54 2.12 -14.91
N PRO A 57 6.10 1.10 -15.59
CA PRO A 57 5.99 -0.32 -15.28
C PRO A 57 7.01 -0.81 -14.23
N VAL A 58 7.89 0.06 -13.75
CA VAL A 58 9.10 -0.31 -12.99
C VAL A 58 8.78 -0.84 -11.59
N THR A 59 7.80 -0.26 -10.91
CA THR A 59 7.42 -0.69 -9.55
C THR A 59 5.92 -0.93 -9.49
N ARG A 60 5.53 -2.10 -8.97
CA ARG A 60 4.13 -2.41 -8.65
C ARG A 60 3.80 -1.89 -7.27
N ILE A 61 2.78 -1.04 -7.17
CA ILE A 61 2.33 -0.46 -5.91
C ILE A 61 0.91 -0.92 -5.65
N ASN A 62 0.70 -1.66 -4.57
CA ASN A 62 -0.63 -2.08 -4.13
C ASN A 62 -0.79 -1.75 -2.65
N ALA A 63 -2.00 -1.86 -2.13
CA ALA A 63 -2.28 -1.60 -0.72
C ALA A 63 -3.16 -2.65 -0.07
N VAL A 64 -3.00 -2.76 1.25
CA VAL A 64 -3.92 -3.49 2.14
C VAL A 64 -4.53 -2.47 3.10
N LEU A 65 -5.86 -2.39 3.13
CA LEU A 65 -6.60 -1.64 4.12
C LEU A 65 -7.07 -2.61 5.22
N SER A 66 -6.50 -2.48 6.41
CA SER A 66 -6.83 -3.31 7.57
C SER A 66 -7.83 -2.58 8.48
N HIS A 67 -9.06 -3.10 8.58
CA HIS A 67 -10.05 -2.60 9.53
C HIS A 67 -9.78 -3.09 10.96
N ASN A 68 -10.40 -2.41 11.93
CA ASN A 68 -10.40 -2.79 13.33
C ASN A 68 -11.05 -4.17 13.50
N GLY A 69 -10.31 -5.08 14.14
CA GLY A 69 -10.74 -6.47 14.34
C GLY A 69 -10.27 -7.44 13.27
N ALA A 70 -9.69 -6.96 12.15
CA ALA A 70 -9.07 -7.81 11.14
C ALA A 70 -7.98 -8.69 11.78
N ARG A 71 -7.97 -9.98 11.43
CA ARG A 71 -6.96 -10.91 11.93
C ARG A 71 -5.62 -10.58 11.31
N ALA A 72 -4.58 -10.47 12.13
CA ALA A 72 -3.21 -10.21 11.67
C ALA A 72 -2.74 -11.21 10.60
N ALA A 73 -3.15 -12.48 10.71
CA ALA A 73 -2.82 -13.51 9.74
C ALA A 73 -3.43 -13.24 8.34
N ASP A 74 -4.66 -12.71 8.28
CA ASP A 74 -5.33 -12.41 7.02
C ASP A 74 -4.70 -11.19 6.34
N VAL A 75 -4.28 -10.19 7.13
CA VAL A 75 -3.52 -9.03 6.65
C VAL A 75 -2.17 -9.46 6.07
N GLU A 76 -1.41 -10.29 6.78
CA GLU A 76 -0.12 -10.81 6.28
C GLU A 76 -0.27 -11.69 5.03
N ALA A 77 -1.34 -12.49 4.95
CA ALA A 77 -1.65 -13.26 3.74
C ALA A 77 -1.94 -12.35 2.54
N ALA A 78 -2.71 -11.28 2.73
CA ALA A 78 -2.99 -10.29 1.69
C ALA A 78 -1.72 -9.54 1.22
N ILE A 79 -0.84 -9.17 2.15
CA ILE A 79 0.46 -8.57 1.82
C ILE A 79 1.29 -9.52 0.96
N SER A 80 1.42 -10.78 1.40
CA SER A 80 2.23 -11.80 0.70
C SER A 80 1.72 -12.07 -0.72
N TYR A 81 0.39 -12.09 -0.90
CA TYR A 81 -0.22 -12.19 -2.23
C TYR A 81 0.17 -10.99 -3.12
N LEU A 82 0.03 -9.76 -2.63
CA LEU A 82 0.29 -8.56 -3.43
C LEU A 82 1.78 -8.38 -3.79
N GLU A 83 2.70 -8.78 -2.90
CA GLU A 83 4.14 -8.76 -3.18
C GLU A 83 4.49 -9.61 -4.42
N THR A 84 3.79 -10.73 -4.62
CA THR A 84 4.05 -11.68 -5.71
C THR A 84 3.14 -11.52 -6.93
N ALA A 85 2.10 -10.69 -6.86
CA ALA A 85 1.08 -10.52 -7.92
C ALA A 85 1.57 -9.73 -9.16
N LEU A 86 2.28 -10.38 -10.08
CA LEU A 86 2.97 -9.75 -11.23
C LEU A 86 2.08 -8.91 -12.17
N SER A 87 0.78 -9.23 -12.28
CA SER A 87 -0.15 -8.53 -13.17
C SER A 87 -1.00 -7.47 -12.46
N THR A 88 -0.64 -7.08 -11.24
CA THR A 88 -1.46 -6.22 -10.39
C THR A 88 -0.68 -5.02 -9.86
N THR A 89 -1.18 -3.81 -10.14
CA THR A 89 -0.71 -2.54 -9.55
C THR A 89 -1.90 -1.61 -9.36
N GLY A 90 -1.85 -0.71 -8.39
CA GLY A 90 -2.90 0.24 -8.03
C GLY A 90 -4.09 -0.37 -7.27
N GLN A 91 -4.01 -1.65 -6.86
CA GLN A 91 -5.11 -2.32 -6.16
C GLN A 91 -5.08 -2.07 -4.66
N ILE A 92 -6.26 -2.16 -4.05
CA ILE A 92 -6.46 -2.07 -2.60
C ILE A 92 -7.28 -3.28 -2.17
N LEU A 93 -6.71 -4.13 -1.32
CA LEU A 93 -7.42 -5.24 -0.68
C LEU A 93 -7.92 -4.80 0.70
N GLU A 94 -9.21 -4.94 0.94
CA GLU A 94 -9.83 -4.63 2.23
C GLU A 94 -9.96 -5.89 3.08
N ILE A 95 -9.40 -5.87 4.29
CA ILE A 95 -9.51 -6.95 5.27
C ILE A 95 -10.36 -6.46 6.44
N ARG A 96 -11.37 -7.25 6.82
CA ARG A 96 -12.33 -6.96 7.89
C ARG A 96 -12.29 -8.03 8.96
#